data_AF-A0A538NJ43-F1
#
_entry.id   AF-A0A538NJ43-F1
#
_cell.length_a   1.000
_cell.length_b   1.000
_cell.length_c   1.000
_cell.angle_alpha   90.00
_cell.angle_beta   90.00
_cell.angle_gamma   90.00
#
_symmetry.space_group_name_H-M   'P 1'
#
loop_
_entity.id
_entity.type
_entity.pdbx_description
1 polymer ?
#
loop_
_entity_poly.entity_id
_entity_poly.type
_entity_poly.pdbx_seq_one_letter_code
_entity_poly.pdbx_strand_id
1 'polypeptide(L)'
;MKTPTNCQSHIVKISLAAAIGALILTLGARVSRADETCSSPYLARIDGQEEFVYVWTLGVEGMGDGADKLVTVDVKPGSPTYGKVVSSSSVEGRNEAHHGGFTDDRRQLWLAGLESSRVFIFDVHSDPAKPKLTKTIDNFAETTGGAVGPHGAYALPGRVLIPCLSNAKDKGGKTALVEYGNDGNYITTHWLPTKEDARGASGAEVADGYGYDARVLPRKNALLTSSFTGWNNYTMDFGKLTADPEAMKHFGSTMVMWDFHARQPKKVFQVPGAPLEIRWAWGPNHNYAFTATALTSKLWLVYADDRGEWQAKEVAPIGEAKGGVLPVDISISADDKTLFVDCFGDGKCRVFDISDPQKPKQIYEKQIGKQVNMVSQSWDGKRLYFTSSLLARWDKQGADNEQFLRGYAWDGKELKPAFDLDFTALKLGRPHHMLFGSTKIGANRTTIASN
;
A
#
# COMPACT_ATOMS: atom_id res chain seq x y z
N MET A 1 75.69 50.95 28.02
CA MET A 1 76.88 50.08 27.87
C MET A 1 76.55 49.01 26.83
N LYS A 2 77.36 48.93 25.77
CA LYS A 2 77.52 47.86 24.76
C LYS A 2 76.30 47.49 23.85
N THR A 3 76.40 47.90 22.59
CA THR A 3 75.97 47.18 21.37
C THR A 3 76.96 46.03 21.04
N PRO A 4 76.83 45.26 19.93
CA PRO A 4 75.67 44.57 19.32
C PRO A 4 76.03 43.13 18.83
N THR A 5 75.10 42.35 18.24
CA THR A 5 75.40 41.52 17.04
C THR A 5 74.14 40.98 16.33
N ASN A 6 74.10 41.27 15.02
CA ASN A 6 73.32 40.63 13.95
C ASN A 6 73.76 39.17 13.72
N CYS A 7 72.86 38.30 13.22
CA CYS A 7 73.01 37.73 11.85
C CYS A 7 71.81 36.84 11.41
N GLN A 8 71.24 37.19 10.24
CA GLN A 8 70.77 36.37 9.11
C GLN A 8 69.80 35.20 9.36
N SER A 9 68.52 35.32 8.98
CA SER A 9 67.92 35.16 7.63
C SER A 9 67.96 33.73 7.08
N HIS A 10 66.79 33.13 6.85
CA HIS A 10 66.33 32.67 5.52
C HIS A 10 65.12 31.72 5.58
N ILE A 11 64.12 32.01 4.72
CA ILE A 11 63.31 31.04 3.94
C ILE A 11 62.30 30.22 4.81
N VAL A 12 60.98 30.26 4.63
CA VAL A 12 60.19 29.99 3.42
C VAL A 12 58.76 30.53 3.60
N LYS A 13 58.25 31.27 2.60
CA LYS A 13 56.82 31.40 2.32
C LYS A 13 56.31 30.08 1.74
N ILE A 14 55.52 29.29 2.47
CA ILE A 14 54.68 28.23 1.91
C ILE A 14 53.24 28.46 2.37
N SER A 15 52.48 29.03 1.44
CA SER A 15 51.15 28.54 1.03
C SER A 15 50.04 28.49 2.09
N LEU A 16 49.45 29.65 2.36
CA LEU A 16 48.05 29.82 2.76
C LEU A 16 47.11 29.47 1.57
N ALA A 17 47.24 28.25 1.03
CA ALA A 17 46.43 27.74 -0.09
C ALA A 17 46.01 26.28 0.09
N ALA A 18 46.35 25.64 1.21
CA ALA A 18 46.01 24.24 1.49
C ALA A 18 44.85 24.07 2.50
N ALA A 19 44.28 25.15 3.04
CA ALA A 19 43.24 25.07 4.08
C ALA A 19 41.80 25.33 3.58
N ILE A 20 41.59 25.59 2.28
CA ILE A 20 40.26 25.84 1.70
C ILE A 20 39.79 24.69 0.78
N GLY A 21 40.67 23.70 0.50
CA GLY A 21 40.35 22.57 -0.39
C GLY A 21 39.72 21.34 0.27
N ALA A 22 39.57 21.29 1.59
CA ALA A 22 39.19 20.08 2.32
C ALA A 22 37.84 20.14 3.06
N LEU A 23 36.99 21.13 2.73
CA LEU A 23 35.67 21.31 3.37
C LEU A 23 34.50 21.31 2.36
N ILE A 24 34.62 20.55 1.26
CA ILE A 24 33.56 20.42 0.23
C ILE A 24 33.11 18.96 -0.02
N LEU A 25 33.71 17.95 0.62
CA LEU A 25 33.43 16.54 0.26
C LEU A 25 32.68 15.68 1.30
N THR A 26 32.02 16.27 2.30
CA THR A 26 31.17 15.50 3.24
C THR A 26 29.71 15.95 3.32
N LEU A 27 29.23 16.77 2.39
CA LEU A 27 27.83 16.64 1.94
C LEU A 27 27.77 15.46 0.97
N GLY A 28 27.96 14.24 1.49
CA GLY A 28 27.40 13.08 0.81
C GLY A 28 25.92 13.41 0.66
N ALA A 29 25.47 13.63 -0.58
CA ALA A 29 24.06 13.72 -0.89
C ALA A 29 23.42 12.54 -0.14
N ARG A 30 22.55 12.83 0.84
CA ARG A 30 21.73 11.78 1.42
C ARG A 30 20.92 11.28 0.23
N VAL A 31 21.38 10.20 -0.39
CA VAL A 31 20.62 9.48 -1.41
C VAL A 31 19.40 9.02 -0.64
N SER A 32 18.32 9.80 -0.76
CA SER A 32 17.02 9.41 -0.25
C SER A 32 16.69 8.12 -0.98
N ARG A 33 16.81 6.99 -0.28
CA ARG A 33 16.32 5.70 -0.77
C ARG A 33 14.82 5.73 -0.56
N ALA A 34 14.09 6.07 -1.62
CA ALA A 34 12.65 6.18 -1.61
C ALA A 34 11.99 4.81 -1.71
N ASP A 35 10.97 4.57 -0.90
CA ASP A 35 9.97 3.54 -1.19
C ASP A 35 8.56 4.11 -0.99
N GLU A 36 7.57 3.40 -1.46
CA GLU A 36 6.18 3.67 -1.10
C GLU A 36 6.00 3.26 0.36
N THR A 37 5.47 4.14 1.20
CA THR A 37 5.34 3.93 2.65
C THR A 37 4.31 2.85 3.03
N CYS A 38 3.67 2.25 2.04
CA CYS A 38 2.73 1.13 2.21
C CYS A 38 3.37 -0.22 1.83
N SER A 39 4.59 -0.22 1.28
CA SER A 39 5.27 -1.40 0.75
C SER A 39 5.95 -2.27 1.83
N SER A 40 6.27 -3.50 1.45
CA SER A 40 7.01 -4.43 2.29
C SER A 40 8.38 -3.89 2.68
N PRO A 41 8.83 -4.06 3.95
CA PRO A 41 10.20 -3.71 4.34
C PRO A 41 11.25 -4.56 3.64
N TYR A 42 10.88 -5.66 2.97
CA TYR A 42 11.80 -6.48 2.19
C TYR A 42 11.95 -6.03 0.74
N LEU A 43 11.18 -5.05 0.29
CA LEU A 43 11.21 -4.60 -1.10
C LEU A 43 12.49 -3.83 -1.41
N ALA A 44 13.06 -4.10 -2.59
CA ALA A 44 14.12 -3.29 -3.20
C ALA A 44 13.63 -1.86 -3.41
N ARG A 45 14.45 -0.89 -3.03
CA ARG A 45 14.01 0.52 -2.94
C ARG A 45 14.25 1.26 -4.24
N ILE A 46 13.49 2.32 -4.46
CA ILE A 46 13.78 3.31 -5.48
C ILE A 46 14.91 4.20 -4.96
N ASP A 47 16.01 4.33 -5.70
CA ASP A 47 17.05 5.30 -5.38
C ASP A 47 16.67 6.67 -5.96
N GLY A 48 16.34 7.61 -5.09
CA GLY A 48 15.90 8.95 -5.47
C GLY A 48 14.38 9.11 -5.41
N GLN A 49 13.74 9.35 -6.55
CA GLN A 49 12.30 9.58 -6.67
C GLN A 49 11.71 8.56 -7.66
N GLU A 50 10.45 8.20 -7.44
CA GLU A 50 9.66 7.44 -8.39
C GLU A 50 9.60 8.15 -9.77
N GLU A 51 9.91 7.40 -10.82
CA GLU A 51 9.82 7.91 -12.21
C GLU A 51 8.49 7.52 -12.86
N PHE A 52 7.85 6.47 -12.35
CA PHE A 52 6.60 5.93 -12.87
C PHE A 52 5.60 5.66 -11.76
N VAL A 53 4.32 5.89 -12.06
CA VAL A 53 3.19 5.30 -11.32
C VAL A 53 2.57 4.24 -12.21
N TYR A 54 2.60 3.00 -11.76
CA TYR A 54 1.86 1.89 -12.35
C TYR A 54 0.45 1.87 -11.77
N VAL A 55 -0.56 1.88 -12.62
CA VAL A 55 -1.97 1.89 -12.21
C VAL A 55 -2.65 0.63 -12.74
N TRP A 56 -3.05 -0.24 -11.82
CA TRP A 56 -3.85 -1.41 -12.17
C TRP A 56 -5.30 -0.97 -12.39
N THR A 57 -5.80 -1.22 -13.60
CA THR A 57 -7.00 -0.57 -14.11
C THR A 57 -8.01 -1.60 -14.59
N LEU A 58 -9.24 -1.53 -14.09
CA LEU A 58 -10.34 -2.41 -14.45
C LEU A 58 -11.00 -1.97 -15.77
N GLY A 59 -11.14 -2.90 -16.70
CA GLY A 59 -11.74 -2.68 -17.99
C GLY A 59 -13.24 -2.38 -17.90
N VAL A 60 -13.72 -1.51 -18.79
CA VAL A 60 -15.14 -1.18 -18.92
C VAL A 60 -15.62 -1.55 -20.32
N GLU A 61 -16.71 -2.31 -20.41
CA GLU A 61 -17.29 -2.68 -21.69
C GLU A 61 -17.62 -1.45 -22.53
N GLY A 62 -17.22 -1.46 -23.81
CA GLY A 62 -17.38 -0.32 -24.73
C GLY A 62 -16.37 0.83 -24.54
N MET A 63 -15.45 0.75 -23.57
CA MET A 63 -14.37 1.73 -23.36
C MET A 63 -13.01 1.15 -23.77
N GLY A 64 -12.37 1.76 -24.77
CA GLY A 64 -11.07 1.28 -25.26
C GLY A 64 -11.20 -0.15 -25.81
N ASP A 65 -10.36 -1.07 -25.34
CA ASP A 65 -10.46 -2.51 -25.60
C ASP A 65 -11.34 -3.27 -24.59
N GLY A 66 -11.86 -2.59 -23.56
CA GLY A 66 -12.72 -3.16 -22.52
C GLY A 66 -12.08 -4.22 -21.62
N ALA A 67 -10.75 -4.37 -21.68
CA ALA A 67 -9.97 -5.30 -20.86
C ALA A 67 -9.34 -4.61 -19.66
N ASP A 68 -9.02 -5.39 -18.63
CA ASP A 68 -8.15 -4.94 -17.55
C ASP A 68 -6.74 -4.66 -18.09
N LYS A 69 -6.05 -3.67 -17.53
CA LYS A 69 -4.71 -3.29 -18.01
C LYS A 69 -3.87 -2.62 -16.94
N LEU A 70 -2.55 -2.77 -17.13
CA LEU A 70 -1.55 -2.02 -16.39
C LEU A 70 -1.23 -0.74 -17.17
N VAL A 71 -1.52 0.42 -16.58
CA VAL A 71 -1.21 1.73 -17.16
C VAL A 71 0.04 2.28 -16.50
N THR A 72 0.99 2.78 -17.28
CA THR A 72 2.20 3.45 -16.78
C THR A 72 2.11 4.94 -17.02
N VAL A 73 2.19 5.73 -15.96
CA VAL A 73 2.21 7.20 -15.99
C VAL A 73 3.60 7.69 -15.63
N ASP A 74 4.15 8.59 -16.43
CA ASP A 74 5.44 9.23 -16.14
C ASP A 74 5.24 10.34 -15.10
N VAL A 75 5.96 10.23 -13.99
CA VAL A 75 5.96 11.20 -12.89
C VAL A 75 7.37 11.70 -12.56
N LYS A 76 8.31 11.52 -13.49
CA LYS A 76 9.67 12.03 -13.37
C LYS A 76 9.70 13.56 -13.51
N PRO A 77 10.23 14.31 -12.53
CA PRO A 77 10.31 15.76 -12.61
C PRO A 77 11.12 16.21 -13.82
N GLY A 78 10.61 17.22 -14.53
CA GLY A 78 11.24 17.77 -15.73
C GLY A 78 11.08 16.91 -16.98
N SER A 79 10.41 15.76 -16.91
CA SER A 79 10.08 14.98 -18.11
C SER A 79 9.09 15.73 -19.00
N PRO A 80 9.26 15.74 -20.34
CA PRO A 80 8.26 16.31 -21.27
C PRO A 80 6.90 15.57 -21.25
N THR A 81 6.88 14.37 -20.66
CA THR A 81 5.70 13.53 -20.48
C THR A 81 5.26 13.42 -19.02
N TYR A 82 5.75 14.29 -18.14
CA TYR A 82 5.29 14.35 -16.75
C TYR A 82 3.76 14.47 -16.67
N GLY A 83 3.14 13.62 -15.86
CA GLY A 83 1.69 13.55 -15.69
C GLY A 83 0.96 12.98 -16.92
N LYS A 84 1.64 12.21 -17.79
CA LYS A 84 1.03 11.57 -18.97
C LYS A 84 1.23 10.07 -18.96
N VAL A 85 0.27 9.36 -19.57
CA VAL A 85 0.39 7.94 -19.85
C VAL A 85 1.47 7.71 -20.91
N VAL A 86 2.42 6.85 -20.61
CA VAL A 86 3.54 6.49 -21.50
C VAL A 86 3.44 5.06 -22.04
N SER A 87 2.72 4.18 -21.34
CA SER A 87 2.38 2.85 -21.84
C SER A 87 1.12 2.30 -21.18
N SER A 88 0.52 1.30 -21.84
CA SER A 88 -0.52 0.46 -21.25
C SER A 88 -0.36 -0.97 -21.77
N SER A 89 -0.57 -1.97 -20.91
CA SER A 89 -0.53 -3.39 -21.28
C SER A 89 -1.76 -4.12 -20.75
N SER A 90 -2.63 -4.52 -21.67
CA SER A 90 -3.88 -5.21 -21.36
C SER A 90 -3.66 -6.70 -21.09
N VAL A 91 -4.52 -7.26 -20.23
CA VAL A 91 -4.62 -8.70 -19.98
C VAL A 91 -5.93 -9.23 -20.52
N GLU A 92 -6.10 -10.55 -20.50
CA GLU A 92 -7.34 -11.16 -20.95
C GLU A 92 -8.50 -10.90 -19.97
N GLY A 93 -9.58 -10.33 -20.50
CA GLY A 93 -10.87 -10.22 -19.82
C GLY A 93 -11.01 -9.05 -18.84
N ARG A 94 -12.10 -9.08 -18.07
CA ARG A 94 -12.39 -8.17 -16.96
C ARG A 94 -12.44 -9.01 -15.68
N ASN A 95 -11.47 -8.81 -14.82
CA ASN A 95 -11.15 -9.71 -13.71
C ASN A 95 -11.43 -9.09 -12.35
N GLU A 96 -12.00 -7.88 -12.33
CA GLU A 96 -12.00 -6.98 -11.18
C GLU A 96 -10.54 -6.67 -10.77
N ALA A 97 -9.79 -6.03 -11.67
CA ALA A 97 -8.45 -5.52 -11.38
C ALA A 97 -8.47 -4.67 -10.10
N HIS A 98 -7.77 -5.14 -9.08
CA HIS A 98 -7.88 -4.58 -7.73
C HIS A 98 -6.47 -4.30 -7.17
N HIS A 99 -5.97 -5.07 -6.20
CA HIS A 99 -4.65 -4.86 -5.60
C HIS A 99 -3.52 -5.66 -6.28
N GLY A 100 -2.30 -5.41 -5.84
CA GLY A 100 -1.10 -6.03 -6.37
C GLY A 100 0.14 -5.60 -5.60
N GLY A 101 1.31 -5.95 -6.10
CA GLY A 101 2.59 -5.57 -5.49
C GLY A 101 3.76 -6.29 -6.13
N PHE A 102 4.97 -5.97 -5.65
CA PHE A 102 6.20 -6.41 -6.27
C PHE A 102 6.75 -7.71 -5.66
N THR A 103 7.67 -8.35 -6.38
CA THR A 103 8.66 -9.26 -5.76
C THR A 103 9.67 -8.46 -4.93
N ASP A 104 10.37 -9.11 -4.00
CA ASP A 104 11.34 -8.46 -3.10
C ASP A 104 12.51 -7.78 -3.81
N ASP A 105 12.84 -8.18 -5.03
CA ASP A 105 13.83 -7.53 -5.90
C ASP A 105 13.26 -6.42 -6.80
N ARG A 106 11.95 -6.12 -6.67
CA ARG A 106 11.17 -5.18 -7.51
C ARG A 106 11.29 -5.43 -9.02
N ARG A 107 11.57 -6.66 -9.44
CA ARG A 107 11.67 -6.98 -10.87
C ARG A 107 10.34 -7.36 -11.50
N GLN A 108 9.44 -7.92 -10.71
CA GLN A 108 8.12 -8.33 -11.17
C GLN A 108 7.03 -7.59 -10.41
N LEU A 109 5.94 -7.32 -11.10
CA LEU A 109 4.71 -6.77 -10.55
C LEU A 109 3.59 -7.79 -10.68
N TRP A 110 3.04 -8.21 -9.55
CA TRP A 110 1.98 -9.21 -9.42
C TRP A 110 0.66 -8.49 -9.17
N LEU A 111 -0.29 -8.64 -10.08
CA LEU A 111 -1.55 -7.90 -10.08
C LEU A 111 -2.74 -8.86 -10.05
N ALA A 112 -3.60 -8.69 -9.06
CA ALA A 112 -4.71 -9.60 -8.81
C ALA A 112 -5.96 -9.22 -9.62
N GLY A 113 -6.64 -10.23 -10.12
CA GLY A 113 -8.04 -10.19 -10.53
C GLY A 113 -8.91 -10.71 -9.39
N LEU A 114 -9.56 -9.80 -8.67
CA LEU A 114 -10.28 -10.12 -7.43
C LEU A 114 -11.48 -11.06 -7.66
N GLU A 115 -12.18 -10.93 -8.79
CA GLU A 115 -13.36 -11.74 -9.08
C GLU A 115 -12.99 -13.07 -9.74
N SER A 116 -12.04 -13.06 -10.68
CA SER A 116 -11.64 -14.26 -11.43
C SER A 116 -10.63 -15.14 -10.69
N SER A 117 -10.02 -14.62 -9.63
CA SER A 117 -8.91 -15.25 -8.92
C SER A 117 -7.69 -15.54 -9.79
N ARG A 118 -7.52 -14.79 -10.88
CA ARG A 118 -6.29 -14.81 -11.68
C ARG A 118 -5.26 -13.86 -11.07
N VAL A 119 -3.99 -14.18 -11.26
CA VAL A 119 -2.88 -13.27 -10.93
C VAL A 119 -2.01 -13.08 -12.16
N PHE A 120 -1.76 -11.82 -12.52
CA PHE A 120 -0.99 -11.43 -13.70
C PHE A 120 0.39 -10.93 -13.27
N ILE A 121 1.44 -11.49 -13.85
CA ILE A 121 2.83 -11.18 -13.49
C ILE A 121 3.50 -10.44 -14.64
N PHE A 122 3.83 -9.17 -14.39
CA PHE A 122 4.51 -8.29 -15.32
C PHE A 122 6.00 -8.21 -14.99
N ASP A 123 6.85 -8.27 -16.01
CA ASP A 123 8.23 -7.79 -15.91
C ASP A 123 8.22 -6.26 -15.94
N VAL A 124 8.79 -5.66 -14.91
CA VAL A 124 8.98 -4.21 -14.76
C VAL A 124 10.46 -3.84 -14.71
N HIS A 125 11.37 -4.82 -14.83
CA HIS A 125 12.81 -4.59 -14.75
C HIS A 125 13.44 -4.25 -16.10
N SER A 126 13.08 -4.99 -17.15
CA SER A 126 13.75 -4.84 -18.46
C SER A 126 13.49 -3.47 -19.10
N ASP A 127 12.27 -2.97 -18.97
CA ASP A 127 11.86 -1.62 -19.36
C ASP A 127 10.77 -1.12 -18.39
N PRO A 128 11.14 -0.40 -17.32
CA PRO A 128 10.18 0.10 -16.35
C PRO A 128 9.15 1.07 -16.93
N ALA A 129 9.41 1.70 -18.09
CA ALA A 129 8.42 2.58 -18.74
C ALA A 129 7.37 1.79 -19.54
N LYS A 130 7.66 0.52 -19.87
CA LYS A 130 6.80 -0.35 -20.66
C LYS A 130 6.76 -1.78 -20.10
N PRO A 131 6.12 -1.99 -18.94
CA PRO A 131 5.95 -3.31 -18.36
C PRO A 131 5.34 -4.32 -19.34
N LYS A 132 5.74 -5.59 -19.22
CA LYS A 132 5.28 -6.67 -20.11
C LYS A 132 4.73 -7.84 -19.32
N LEU A 133 3.54 -8.31 -19.65
CA LEU A 133 3.00 -9.55 -19.09
C LEU A 133 3.91 -10.73 -19.44
N THR A 134 4.33 -11.48 -18.43
CA THR A 134 5.23 -12.64 -18.59
C THR A 134 4.60 -13.96 -18.18
N LYS A 135 3.69 -13.94 -17.21
CA LYS A 135 3.01 -15.13 -16.70
C LYS A 135 1.63 -14.77 -16.17
N THR A 136 0.71 -15.71 -16.26
CA THR A 136 -0.61 -15.65 -15.62
C THR A 136 -0.77 -16.91 -14.77
N ILE A 137 -1.22 -16.74 -13.53
CA ILE A 137 -1.70 -17.83 -12.67
C ILE A 137 -3.22 -17.83 -12.80
N ASP A 138 -3.78 -18.87 -13.41
CA ASP A 138 -5.22 -19.02 -13.69
C ASP A 138 -5.86 -20.24 -12.99
N ASN A 139 -5.05 -21.04 -12.29
CA ASN A 139 -5.47 -22.18 -11.48
C ASN A 139 -5.33 -21.92 -9.96
N PHE A 140 -5.45 -20.66 -9.54
CA PHE A 140 -5.22 -20.24 -8.14
C PHE A 140 -6.12 -21.00 -7.16
N ALA A 141 -7.42 -21.08 -7.42
CA ALA A 141 -8.36 -21.76 -6.53
C ALA A 141 -8.02 -23.25 -6.33
N GLU A 142 -7.64 -23.92 -7.41
CA GLU A 142 -7.27 -25.34 -7.39
C GLU A 142 -5.96 -25.56 -6.62
N THR A 143 -4.91 -24.83 -7.00
CA THR A 143 -3.56 -25.00 -6.44
C THR A 143 -3.46 -24.67 -4.96
N THR A 144 -4.29 -23.73 -4.49
CA THR A 144 -4.30 -23.26 -3.10
C THR A 144 -5.19 -24.09 -2.18
N GLY A 145 -5.91 -25.08 -2.72
CA GLY A 145 -6.89 -25.84 -1.95
C GLY A 145 -8.17 -25.05 -1.63
N GLY A 146 -8.52 -24.08 -2.46
CA GLY A 146 -9.82 -23.40 -2.44
C GLY A 146 -9.82 -21.95 -1.99
N ALA A 147 -8.67 -21.29 -1.83
CA ALA A 147 -8.63 -19.84 -1.59
C ALA A 147 -8.99 -19.07 -2.87
N VAL A 148 -9.81 -18.03 -2.78
CA VAL A 148 -10.22 -17.20 -3.94
C VAL A 148 -10.28 -15.73 -3.56
N GLY A 149 -10.32 -14.86 -4.56
CA GLY A 149 -10.24 -13.42 -4.36
C GLY A 149 -8.88 -12.99 -3.80
N PRO A 150 -7.76 -13.30 -4.49
CA PRO A 150 -6.46 -12.73 -4.14
C PRO A 150 -6.56 -11.20 -4.17
N HIS A 151 -6.01 -10.55 -3.14
CA HIS A 151 -6.09 -9.11 -2.97
C HIS A 151 -4.75 -8.46 -3.31
N GLY A 152 -3.86 -8.32 -2.32
CA GLY A 152 -2.52 -7.74 -2.51
C GLY A 152 -1.44 -8.80 -2.73
N ALA A 153 -0.38 -8.45 -3.46
CA ALA A 153 0.83 -9.26 -3.50
C ALA A 153 1.88 -8.61 -2.60
N TYR A 154 2.26 -9.27 -1.50
CA TYR A 154 3.15 -8.69 -0.51
C TYR A 154 4.52 -9.38 -0.53
N ALA A 155 5.56 -8.61 -0.88
CA ALA A 155 6.92 -9.12 -1.01
C ALA A 155 7.47 -9.64 0.32
N LEU A 156 8.00 -10.86 0.31
CA LEU A 156 8.84 -11.44 1.35
C LEU A 156 10.14 -11.94 0.70
N PRO A 157 11.21 -12.25 1.46
CA PRO A 157 12.45 -12.74 0.88
C PRO A 157 12.23 -14.00 0.02
N GLY A 158 12.41 -13.88 -1.29
CA GLY A 158 12.20 -14.95 -2.28
C GLY A 158 10.76 -15.45 -2.43
N ARG A 159 9.76 -14.76 -1.85
CA ARG A 159 8.36 -15.20 -1.81
C ARG A 159 7.39 -14.03 -1.97
N VAL A 160 6.18 -14.35 -2.38
CA VAL A 160 5.03 -13.44 -2.38
C VAL A 160 3.97 -14.01 -1.45
N LEU A 161 3.53 -13.22 -0.48
CA LEU A 161 2.39 -13.52 0.39
C LEU A 161 1.15 -12.81 -0.13
N ILE A 162 0.07 -13.55 -0.37
CA ILE A 162 -1.17 -13.04 -0.94
C ILE A 162 -2.30 -13.27 0.07
N PRO A 163 -2.85 -12.22 0.72
CA PRO A 163 -4.12 -12.35 1.42
C PRO A 163 -5.26 -12.49 0.41
N CYS A 164 -6.21 -13.36 0.74
CA CYS A 164 -7.43 -13.57 -0.02
C CYS A 164 -8.65 -13.03 0.75
N LEU A 165 -9.79 -12.88 0.07
CA LEU A 165 -11.05 -12.40 0.66
C LEU A 165 -12.10 -13.49 0.84
N SER A 166 -11.95 -14.63 0.15
CA SER A 166 -13.03 -15.60 0.04
C SER A 166 -12.50 -17.03 -0.15
N ASN A 167 -13.42 -17.98 -0.33
CA ASN A 167 -13.15 -19.37 -0.65
C ASN A 167 -14.03 -19.89 -1.79
N ALA A 168 -13.59 -20.94 -2.47
CA ALA A 168 -14.29 -21.57 -3.60
C ALA A 168 -15.52 -22.39 -3.19
N LYS A 169 -15.64 -22.78 -1.91
CA LYS A 169 -16.67 -23.70 -1.43
C LYS A 169 -18.03 -23.02 -1.32
N ASP A 170 -18.10 -21.86 -0.69
CA ASP A 170 -19.35 -21.13 -0.44
C ASP A 170 -19.28 -19.65 -0.81
N LYS A 171 -18.11 -19.15 -1.23
CA LYS A 171 -17.88 -17.75 -1.61
C LYS A 171 -18.15 -16.72 -0.49
N GLY A 172 -18.25 -17.19 0.75
CA GLY A 172 -18.32 -16.35 1.96
C GLY A 172 -16.97 -15.75 2.35
N GLY A 173 -16.92 -15.02 3.47
CA GLY A 173 -15.71 -14.29 3.89
C GLY A 173 -14.58 -15.14 4.47
N LYS A 174 -14.84 -16.42 4.81
CA LYS A 174 -13.79 -17.32 5.31
C LYS A 174 -12.71 -17.52 4.25
N THR A 175 -11.45 -17.30 4.59
CA THR A 175 -10.38 -17.23 3.59
C THR A 175 -8.98 -17.59 4.15
N ALA A 176 -7.93 -17.36 3.37
CA ALA A 176 -6.56 -17.73 3.68
C ALA A 176 -5.53 -16.67 3.26
N LEU A 177 -4.31 -16.82 3.77
CA LEU A 177 -3.09 -16.31 3.17
C LEU A 177 -2.47 -17.39 2.28
N VAL A 178 -1.92 -17.00 1.14
CA VAL A 178 -1.29 -17.92 0.19
C VAL A 178 0.14 -17.48 -0.11
N GLU A 179 1.08 -18.42 -0.14
CA GLU A 179 2.47 -18.16 -0.51
C GLU A 179 2.81 -18.76 -1.88
N TYR A 180 3.49 -17.94 -2.68
CA TYR A 180 4.14 -18.34 -3.92
C TYR A 180 5.63 -17.99 -3.85
N GLY A 181 6.45 -18.73 -4.59
CA GLY A 181 7.81 -18.30 -4.92
C GLY A 181 7.80 -17.17 -5.94
N ASN A 182 8.89 -16.41 -6.03
CA ASN A 182 9.05 -15.37 -7.07
C ASN A 182 8.99 -15.93 -8.52
N ASP A 183 9.12 -17.24 -8.69
CA ASP A 183 8.95 -17.94 -9.97
C ASP A 183 7.48 -18.20 -10.34
N GLY A 184 6.54 -17.84 -9.47
CA GLY A 184 5.11 -18.11 -9.69
C GLY A 184 4.70 -19.53 -9.34
N ASN A 185 5.47 -20.27 -8.55
CA ASN A 185 5.11 -21.61 -8.09
C ASN A 185 4.48 -21.55 -6.69
N TYR A 186 3.38 -22.27 -6.52
CA TYR A 186 2.68 -22.38 -5.24
C TYR A 186 3.57 -23.02 -4.17
N ILE A 187 3.53 -22.49 -2.95
CA ILE A 187 4.25 -23.02 -1.80
C ILE A 187 3.26 -23.61 -0.79
N THR A 188 2.35 -22.79 -0.26
CA THR A 188 1.46 -23.21 0.83
C THR A 188 0.28 -22.24 1.03
N THR A 189 -0.77 -22.73 1.71
CA THR A 189 -1.96 -21.97 2.10
C THR A 189 -2.12 -21.99 3.62
N HIS A 190 -2.41 -20.83 4.21
CA HIS A 190 -2.66 -20.64 5.64
C HIS A 190 -4.04 -20.02 5.87
N TRP A 191 -5.04 -20.84 6.19
CA TRP A 191 -6.40 -20.40 6.52
C TRP A 191 -6.47 -19.49 7.76
N LEU A 192 -7.26 -18.43 7.71
CA LEU A 192 -7.47 -17.56 8.88
C LEU A 192 -8.17 -18.35 10.01
N PRO A 193 -7.87 -18.07 11.30
CA PRO A 193 -8.50 -18.76 12.41
C PRO A 193 -10.01 -18.46 12.44
N THR A 194 -10.80 -19.44 12.85
CA THR A 194 -12.23 -19.28 13.12
C THR A 194 -12.54 -19.67 14.56
N LYS A 195 -13.78 -19.40 14.99
CA LYS A 195 -14.28 -19.91 16.27
C LYS A 195 -14.20 -21.43 16.41
N GLU A 196 -14.40 -22.16 15.32
CA GLU A 196 -14.35 -23.63 15.29
C GLU A 196 -12.93 -24.19 15.21
N ASP A 197 -12.02 -23.46 14.53
CA ASP A 197 -10.60 -23.80 14.43
C ASP A 197 -9.76 -22.55 14.74
N ALA A 198 -9.40 -22.44 16.02
CA ALA A 198 -8.59 -21.35 16.54
C ALA A 198 -7.19 -21.28 15.93
N ARG A 199 -6.69 -22.39 15.36
CA ARG A 199 -5.31 -22.52 14.87
C ARG A 199 -4.29 -21.93 15.87
N GLY A 200 -4.43 -22.25 17.16
CA GLY A 200 -3.55 -21.79 18.23
C GLY A 200 -3.68 -20.32 18.65
N ALA A 201 -4.58 -19.54 18.04
CA ALA A 201 -4.83 -18.16 18.47
C ALA A 201 -5.57 -18.10 19.81
N SER A 202 -5.14 -17.19 20.67
CA SER A 202 -6.00 -16.63 21.73
C SER A 202 -7.06 -15.70 21.13
N GLY A 203 -8.20 -15.53 21.82
CA GLY A 203 -9.31 -14.70 21.34
C GLY A 203 -10.14 -15.36 20.22
N ALA A 204 -10.04 -16.67 20.06
CA ALA A 204 -10.71 -17.40 18.98
C ALA A 204 -12.25 -17.31 19.03
N GLU A 205 -12.84 -16.99 20.18
CA GLU A 205 -14.28 -16.84 20.36
C GLU A 205 -14.91 -15.75 19.48
N VAL A 206 -14.12 -14.76 19.06
CA VAL A 206 -14.53 -13.69 18.12
C VAL A 206 -14.00 -13.89 16.70
N ALA A 207 -13.23 -14.95 16.44
CA ALA A 207 -12.57 -15.15 15.16
C ALA A 207 -13.56 -15.48 14.03
N ASP A 208 -13.69 -14.57 13.06
CA ASP A 208 -14.61 -14.68 11.94
C ASP A 208 -14.06 -15.50 10.76
N GLY A 209 -12.73 -15.64 10.67
CA GLY A 209 -12.03 -16.30 9.56
C GLY A 209 -11.83 -15.43 8.33
N TYR A 210 -12.09 -14.13 8.43
CA TYR A 210 -12.11 -13.21 7.30
C TYR A 210 -10.72 -12.61 7.05
N GLY A 211 -10.47 -12.22 5.80
CA GLY A 211 -9.20 -11.68 5.33
C GLY A 211 -9.38 -10.44 4.47
N TYR A 212 -8.32 -9.63 4.35
CA TYR A 212 -8.25 -8.49 3.44
C TYR A 212 -6.80 -8.11 3.14
N ASP A 213 -6.10 -7.51 4.12
CA ASP A 213 -4.71 -7.08 3.99
C ASP A 213 -3.77 -7.90 4.89
N ALA A 214 -2.49 -7.93 4.54
CA ALA A 214 -1.44 -8.62 5.29
C ALA A 214 -0.14 -7.82 5.26
N ARG A 215 0.40 -7.49 6.43
CA ARG A 215 1.64 -6.70 6.56
C ARG A 215 2.52 -7.20 7.69
N VAL A 216 3.85 -7.11 7.51
CA VAL A 216 4.82 -7.64 8.47
C VAL A 216 5.63 -6.55 9.16
N LEU A 217 5.98 -6.82 10.41
CA LEU A 217 6.95 -6.10 11.21
C LEU A 217 8.06 -7.08 11.62
N PRO A 218 9.06 -7.32 10.75
CA PRO A 218 9.97 -8.46 10.87
C PRO A 218 10.73 -8.55 12.19
N ARG A 219 11.24 -7.41 12.68
CA ARG A 219 12.03 -7.36 13.92
C ARG A 219 11.26 -7.78 15.18
N LYS A 220 9.93 -7.87 15.10
CA LYS A 220 9.07 -8.37 16.19
C LYS A 220 8.45 -9.73 15.88
N ASN A 221 8.87 -10.37 14.79
CA ASN A 221 8.28 -11.61 14.30
C ASN A 221 6.74 -11.50 14.19
N ALA A 222 6.26 -10.34 13.74
CA ALA A 222 4.85 -10.00 13.73
C ALA A 222 4.35 -9.93 12.28
N LEU A 223 3.29 -10.67 11.99
CA LEU A 223 2.47 -10.54 10.79
C LEU A 223 1.08 -10.17 11.26
N LEU A 224 0.51 -9.11 10.70
CA LEU A 224 -0.84 -8.65 11.01
C LEU A 224 -1.72 -8.83 9.77
N THR A 225 -2.89 -9.41 9.96
CA THR A 225 -3.92 -9.50 8.93
C THR A 225 -5.18 -8.77 9.35
N SER A 226 -5.90 -8.22 8.38
CA SER A 226 -7.18 -7.53 8.57
C SER A 226 -8.32 -8.27 7.87
N SER A 227 -9.54 -7.72 7.88
CA SER A 227 -10.73 -8.45 7.48
C SER A 227 -11.72 -7.55 6.72
N PHE A 228 -12.27 -8.06 5.62
CA PHE A 228 -13.29 -7.35 4.85
C PHE A 228 -14.53 -8.22 4.61
N THR A 229 -14.89 -8.54 3.38
CA THR A 229 -16.08 -9.32 3.06
C THR A 229 -15.77 -10.30 1.93
N GLY A 230 -16.53 -11.40 1.90
CA GLY A 230 -16.39 -12.42 0.86
C GLY A 230 -17.00 -12.03 -0.48
N TRP A 231 -16.77 -12.90 -1.46
CA TRP A 231 -17.19 -12.73 -2.87
C TRP A 231 -18.68 -12.45 -3.00
N ASN A 232 -19.53 -13.19 -2.27
CA ASN A 232 -20.99 -13.00 -2.31
C ASN A 232 -21.43 -11.54 -2.05
N ASN A 233 -20.68 -10.79 -1.24
CA ASN A 233 -20.97 -9.41 -0.90
C ASN A 233 -20.26 -8.42 -1.83
N TYR A 234 -18.96 -8.57 -2.11
CA TYR A 234 -18.25 -7.60 -2.94
C TYR A 234 -18.65 -7.65 -4.42
N THR A 235 -19.28 -8.74 -4.89
CA THR A 235 -19.89 -8.79 -6.22
C THR A 235 -21.36 -8.39 -6.23
N MET A 236 -21.90 -7.93 -5.11
CA MET A 236 -23.26 -7.40 -5.05
C MET A 236 -23.27 -5.92 -5.45
N ASP A 237 -24.37 -5.46 -6.04
CA ASP A 237 -24.64 -4.03 -6.19
C ASP A 237 -24.65 -3.35 -4.81
N PHE A 238 -23.99 -2.20 -4.70
CA PHE A 238 -23.80 -1.52 -3.40
C PHE A 238 -25.12 -1.08 -2.75
N GLY A 239 -26.09 -0.61 -3.54
CA GLY A 239 -27.40 -0.23 -3.03
C GLY A 239 -28.18 -1.43 -2.49
N LYS A 240 -28.11 -2.57 -3.18
CA LYS A 240 -28.71 -3.83 -2.70
C LYS A 240 -28.02 -4.35 -1.44
N LEU A 241 -26.69 -4.35 -1.42
CA LEU A 241 -25.89 -4.80 -0.28
C LEU A 241 -26.23 -4.03 1.00
N THR A 242 -26.21 -2.70 0.92
CA THR A 242 -26.46 -1.83 2.08
C THR A 242 -27.91 -1.87 2.56
N ALA A 243 -28.84 -2.29 1.71
CA ALA A 243 -30.25 -2.49 2.06
C ALA A 243 -30.57 -3.90 2.60
N ASP A 244 -29.64 -4.86 2.51
CA ASP A 244 -29.83 -6.24 2.95
C ASP A 244 -29.23 -6.47 4.37
N PRO A 245 -30.07 -6.60 5.41
CA PRO A 245 -29.59 -6.79 6.78
C PRO A 245 -28.84 -8.10 7.00
N GLU A 246 -29.06 -9.12 6.18
CA GLU A 246 -28.33 -10.38 6.26
C GLU A 246 -26.95 -10.23 5.62
N ALA A 247 -26.87 -9.66 4.43
CA ALA A 247 -25.59 -9.40 3.77
C ALA A 247 -24.67 -8.50 4.63
N MET A 248 -25.24 -7.51 5.31
CA MET A 248 -24.51 -6.63 6.23
C MET A 248 -23.95 -7.32 7.49
N LYS A 249 -24.38 -8.54 7.83
CA LYS A 249 -23.74 -9.35 8.89
C LYS A 249 -22.46 -10.02 8.42
N HIS A 250 -22.28 -10.18 7.11
CA HIS A 250 -21.14 -10.87 6.51
C HIS A 250 -20.00 -9.90 6.19
N PHE A 251 -19.66 -9.03 7.15
CA PHE A 251 -18.45 -8.20 7.13
C PHE A 251 -17.56 -8.54 8.32
N GLY A 252 -16.27 -8.62 8.05
CA GLY A 252 -15.22 -8.89 8.99
C GLY A 252 -15.17 -7.84 10.09
N SER A 253 -14.85 -8.30 11.29
CA SER A 253 -14.82 -7.47 12.49
C SER A 253 -13.56 -7.74 13.31
N THR A 254 -12.55 -8.37 12.71
CA THR A 254 -11.35 -8.80 13.41
C THR A 254 -10.06 -8.45 12.70
N MET A 255 -8.99 -8.45 13.47
CA MET A 255 -7.62 -8.51 12.94
C MET A 255 -6.89 -9.64 13.65
N VAL A 256 -5.89 -10.23 13.00
CA VAL A 256 -5.14 -11.36 13.59
C VAL A 256 -3.66 -11.04 13.63
N MET A 257 -3.07 -11.16 14.82
CA MET A 257 -1.62 -11.19 15.00
C MET A 257 -1.11 -12.62 14.84
N TRP A 258 -0.08 -12.77 14.03
CA TRP A 258 0.59 -14.02 13.71
C TRP A 258 2.04 -13.97 14.15
N ASP A 259 2.55 -15.13 14.54
CA ASP A 259 3.97 -15.42 14.46
C ASP A 259 4.35 -15.41 12.98
N PHE A 260 5.11 -14.40 12.57
CA PHE A 260 5.46 -14.22 11.17
C PHE A 260 6.23 -15.45 10.67
N HIS A 261 7.37 -15.81 11.27
CA HIS A 261 8.22 -16.90 10.80
C HIS A 261 7.50 -18.25 10.76
N ALA A 262 6.71 -18.59 11.78
CA ALA A 262 6.00 -19.86 11.84
C ALA A 262 4.67 -19.87 11.06
N ARG A 263 4.18 -18.70 10.61
CA ARG A 263 2.83 -18.52 10.03
C ARG A 263 1.72 -19.06 10.94
N GLN A 264 1.88 -18.82 12.24
CA GLN A 264 0.99 -19.33 13.28
C GLN A 264 0.17 -18.18 13.88
N PRO A 265 -1.18 -18.22 13.88
CA PRO A 265 -1.99 -17.27 14.62
C PRO A 265 -1.63 -17.26 16.11
N LYS A 266 -1.57 -16.06 16.71
CA LYS A 266 -1.29 -15.88 18.15
C LYS A 266 -2.46 -15.24 18.88
N LYS A 267 -3.06 -14.20 18.28
CA LYS A 267 -4.12 -13.43 18.93
C LYS A 267 -5.07 -12.84 17.90
N VAL A 268 -6.36 -12.97 18.16
CA VAL A 268 -7.41 -12.29 17.41
C VAL A 268 -7.86 -11.05 18.19
N PHE A 269 -7.98 -9.93 17.48
CA PHE A 269 -8.49 -8.66 18.01
C PHE A 269 -9.89 -8.41 17.47
N GLN A 270 -10.78 -7.94 18.33
CA GLN A 270 -12.06 -7.38 17.89
C GLN A 270 -11.84 -5.94 17.41
N VAL A 271 -12.00 -5.71 16.12
CA VAL A 271 -11.86 -4.40 15.44
C VAL A 271 -13.08 -4.23 14.52
N PRO A 272 -14.23 -3.77 15.04
CA PRO A 272 -15.49 -3.82 14.30
C PRO A 272 -15.56 -2.87 13.11
N GLY A 273 -16.20 -3.36 12.04
CA GLY A 273 -16.61 -2.54 10.90
C GLY A 273 -15.65 -2.57 9.73
N ALA A 274 -15.19 -3.77 9.33
CA ALA A 274 -14.28 -4.00 8.21
C ALA A 274 -12.98 -3.18 8.33
N PRO A 275 -12.04 -3.57 9.20
CA PRO A 275 -10.69 -3.03 9.19
C PRO A 275 -10.00 -3.40 7.87
N LEU A 276 -9.67 -2.39 7.07
CA LEU A 276 -9.14 -2.60 5.73
C LEU A 276 -7.62 -2.57 5.73
N GLU A 277 -7.04 -1.51 5.21
CA GLU A 277 -5.61 -1.36 4.97
C GLU A 277 -4.80 -1.30 6.27
N ILE A 278 -3.65 -1.97 6.29
CA ILE A 278 -2.72 -1.96 7.43
C ILE A 278 -1.51 -1.10 7.09
N ARG A 279 -1.14 -0.17 7.98
CA ARG A 279 0.07 0.64 7.84
C ARG A 279 0.90 0.57 9.12
N TRP A 280 1.98 -0.19 9.07
CA TRP A 280 3.00 -0.21 10.14
C TRP A 280 3.74 1.11 10.19
N ALA A 281 4.03 1.58 11.39
CA ALA A 281 4.96 2.68 11.60
C ALA A 281 6.38 2.32 11.12
N TRP A 282 7.05 3.29 10.52
CA TRP A 282 8.37 3.16 9.91
C TRP A 282 9.52 3.29 10.90
N GLY A 283 9.33 3.98 12.02
CA GLY A 283 10.32 4.23 13.03
C GLY A 283 10.95 2.93 13.55
N PRO A 284 12.29 2.87 13.73
CA PRO A 284 12.99 1.63 14.05
C PRO A 284 12.51 0.99 15.35
N ASN A 285 11.96 1.79 16.28
CA ASN A 285 11.44 1.34 17.57
C ASN A 285 9.91 1.39 17.69
N HIS A 286 9.19 1.80 16.63
CA HIS A 286 7.74 1.97 16.67
C HIS A 286 7.01 0.63 16.49
N ASN A 287 6.42 0.12 17.57
CA ASN A 287 5.73 -1.17 17.57
C ASN A 287 4.22 -0.99 17.44
N TYR A 288 3.77 -0.31 16.39
CA TYR A 288 2.36 -0.10 16.13
C TYR A 288 2.02 0.00 14.64
N ALA A 289 0.78 -0.29 14.32
CA ALA A 289 0.17 -0.11 13.01
C ALA A 289 -1.19 0.58 13.14
N PHE A 290 -1.55 1.33 12.10
CA PHE A 290 -2.90 1.85 11.91
C PHE A 290 -3.71 0.99 10.96
N THR A 291 -5.02 0.99 11.18
CA THR A 291 -6.03 0.59 10.19
C THR A 291 -7.26 1.49 10.32
N ALA A 292 -8.02 1.64 9.25
CA ALA A 292 -9.30 2.33 9.25
C ALA A 292 -10.44 1.34 9.02
N THR A 293 -11.54 1.52 9.76
CA THR A 293 -12.72 0.66 9.67
C THR A 293 -13.79 1.32 8.80
N ALA A 294 -14.10 0.71 7.65
CA ALA A 294 -14.98 1.28 6.64
C ALA A 294 -16.41 1.54 7.16
N LEU A 295 -16.98 0.60 7.91
CA LEU A 295 -18.39 0.63 8.32
C LEU A 295 -18.65 1.38 9.64
N THR A 296 -17.59 1.67 10.40
CA THR A 296 -17.68 2.43 11.66
C THR A 296 -16.99 3.79 11.58
N SER A 297 -16.25 4.06 10.49
CA SER A 297 -15.53 5.32 10.24
C SER A 297 -14.57 5.68 11.37
N LYS A 298 -13.82 4.70 11.88
CA LYS A 298 -12.86 4.86 12.98
C LYS A 298 -11.44 4.55 12.56
N LEU A 299 -10.51 5.26 13.17
CA LEU A 299 -9.09 4.93 13.14
C LEU A 299 -8.75 4.04 14.33
N TRP A 300 -8.08 2.92 14.06
CA TRP A 300 -7.66 1.94 15.05
C TRP A 300 -6.13 1.83 15.08
N LEU A 301 -5.61 1.57 16.27
CA LEU A 301 -4.21 1.31 16.53
C LEU A 301 -4.03 -0.12 17.03
N VAL A 302 -3.19 -0.90 16.36
CA VAL A 302 -2.66 -2.17 16.88
C VAL A 302 -1.24 -1.92 17.36
N TYR A 303 -0.95 -2.16 18.64
CA TYR A 303 0.33 -1.78 19.26
C TYR A 303 0.80 -2.78 20.31
N ALA A 304 2.11 -2.86 20.53
CA ALA A 304 2.67 -3.59 21.67
C ALA A 304 2.65 -2.70 22.91
N ASP A 305 2.07 -3.19 24.02
CA ASP A 305 2.07 -2.50 25.31
C ASP A 305 3.45 -2.59 26.01
N ASP A 306 3.57 -1.97 27.19
CA ASP A 306 4.83 -1.93 27.96
C ASP A 306 5.32 -3.32 28.40
N ARG A 307 4.46 -4.34 28.37
CA ARG A 307 4.80 -5.74 28.64
C ARG A 307 5.16 -6.52 27.37
N GLY A 308 5.09 -5.88 26.20
CA GLY A 308 5.32 -6.49 24.90
C GLY A 308 4.11 -7.23 24.34
N GLU A 309 2.94 -7.13 24.98
CA GLU A 309 1.71 -7.78 24.52
C GLU A 309 1.00 -6.92 23.48
N TRP A 310 0.58 -7.54 22.38
CA TRP A 310 -0.15 -6.84 21.34
C TRP A 310 -1.58 -6.53 21.77
N GLN A 311 -2.01 -5.30 21.55
CA GLN A 311 -3.34 -4.77 21.83
C GLN A 311 -3.90 -4.08 20.59
N ALA A 312 -5.23 -3.92 20.54
CA ALA A 312 -5.90 -3.11 19.53
C ALA A 312 -6.89 -2.16 20.22
N LYS A 313 -6.99 -0.92 19.75
CA LYS A 313 -7.99 0.03 20.23
C LYS A 313 -8.37 1.08 19.19
N GLU A 314 -9.58 1.60 19.29
CA GLU A 314 -9.99 2.83 18.64
C GLU A 314 -9.17 4.00 19.21
N VAL A 315 -8.71 4.89 18.33
CA VAL A 315 -7.88 6.05 18.72
C VAL A 315 -8.44 7.38 18.22
N ALA A 316 -9.24 7.40 17.15
CA ALA A 316 -9.91 8.61 16.67
C ALA A 316 -11.14 8.29 15.80
N PRO A 317 -12.18 9.13 15.83
CA PRO A 317 -13.19 9.13 14.77
C PRO A 317 -12.63 9.73 13.48
N ILE A 318 -13.03 9.21 12.33
CA ILE A 318 -12.78 9.79 11.01
C ILE A 318 -14.01 10.58 10.52
N GLY A 319 -15.20 10.09 10.85
CA GLY A 319 -16.48 10.73 10.54
C GLY A 319 -17.64 9.82 10.89
N GLU A 320 -18.74 9.92 10.15
CA GLU A 320 -19.95 9.12 10.34
C GLU A 320 -20.23 8.27 9.09
N ALA A 321 -20.26 6.95 9.22
CA ALA A 321 -20.50 6.02 8.10
C ALA A 321 -21.82 6.28 7.40
N LYS A 322 -22.89 6.53 8.17
CA LYS A 322 -24.22 6.91 7.64
C LYS A 322 -24.20 8.21 6.83
N GLY A 323 -23.21 9.07 7.05
CA GLY A 323 -22.98 10.30 6.29
C GLY A 323 -22.16 10.11 5.01
N GLY A 324 -21.82 8.87 4.63
CA GLY A 324 -21.00 8.56 3.45
C GLY A 324 -19.49 8.64 3.67
N VAL A 325 -19.04 8.81 4.92
CA VAL A 325 -17.61 8.78 5.26
C VAL A 325 -17.17 7.33 5.38
N LEU A 326 -16.71 6.73 4.28
CA LEU A 326 -16.27 5.34 4.22
C LEU A 326 -14.76 5.28 4.00
N PRO A 327 -13.93 5.17 5.05
CA PRO A 327 -12.49 5.02 4.90
C PRO A 327 -12.17 3.74 4.13
N VAL A 328 -11.46 3.87 3.01
CA VAL A 328 -11.16 2.73 2.12
C VAL A 328 -9.66 2.50 1.91
N ASP A 329 -8.84 3.54 2.06
CA ASP A 329 -7.39 3.42 2.04
C ASP A 329 -6.75 4.43 3.01
N ILE A 330 -5.54 4.12 3.46
CA ILE A 330 -4.72 4.97 4.28
C ILE A 330 -3.27 4.97 3.80
N SER A 331 -2.58 6.10 3.91
CA SER A 331 -1.14 6.19 3.64
C SER A 331 -0.43 6.90 4.80
N ILE A 332 0.58 6.24 5.36
CA ILE A 332 1.39 6.78 6.48
C ILE A 332 2.64 7.45 5.92
N SER A 333 3.04 8.58 6.48
CA SER A 333 4.31 9.23 6.14
C SER A 333 5.52 8.50 6.71
N ALA A 334 6.66 8.59 6.01
CA ALA A 334 7.89 7.87 6.38
C ALA A 334 8.49 8.32 7.72
N ASP A 335 8.09 9.47 8.25
CA ASP A 335 8.48 9.98 9.57
C ASP A 335 7.45 9.67 10.68
N ASP A 336 6.39 8.93 10.34
CA ASP A 336 5.28 8.53 11.22
C ASP A 336 4.52 9.69 11.88
N LYS A 337 4.48 10.88 11.25
CA LYS A 337 3.77 12.04 11.82
C LYS A 337 2.44 12.35 11.16
N THR A 338 2.26 11.92 9.92
CA THR A 338 1.07 12.20 9.12
C THR A 338 0.46 10.91 8.61
N LEU A 339 -0.87 10.80 8.69
CA LEU A 339 -1.68 9.74 8.08
C LEU A 339 -2.73 10.36 7.16
N PHE A 340 -2.74 9.95 5.90
CA PHE A 340 -3.76 10.29 4.92
C PHE A 340 -4.83 9.20 4.91
N VAL A 341 -6.09 9.60 4.88
CA VAL A 341 -7.25 8.71 4.99
C VAL A 341 -8.26 9.08 3.91
N ASP A 342 -8.40 8.20 2.93
CA ASP A 342 -9.31 8.41 1.80
C ASP A 342 -10.68 7.84 2.11
N CYS A 343 -11.70 8.67 1.91
CA CYS A 343 -13.08 8.35 2.23
C CYS A 343 -13.92 8.29 0.95
N PHE A 344 -14.40 7.09 0.61
CA PHE A 344 -14.98 6.80 -0.70
C PHE A 344 -16.26 7.56 -1.01
N GLY A 345 -17.25 7.46 -0.13
CA GLY A 345 -18.60 7.97 -0.42
C GLY A 345 -18.65 9.49 -0.60
N ASP A 346 -17.86 10.22 0.19
CA ASP A 346 -17.78 11.68 0.13
C ASP A 346 -16.63 12.21 -0.74
N GLY A 347 -15.72 11.35 -1.19
CA GLY A 347 -14.63 11.69 -2.12
C GLY A 347 -13.54 12.58 -1.53
N LYS A 348 -13.40 12.57 -0.20
CA LYS A 348 -12.42 13.41 0.52
C LYS A 348 -11.22 12.60 1.02
N CYS A 349 -10.05 13.22 0.93
CA CYS A 349 -8.88 12.82 1.70
C CYS A 349 -8.86 13.64 3.00
N ARG A 350 -8.75 12.96 4.14
CA ARG A 350 -8.59 13.54 5.48
C ARG A 350 -7.18 13.26 5.99
N VAL A 351 -6.56 14.24 6.61
CA VAL A 351 -5.17 14.14 7.05
C VAL A 351 -5.11 14.27 8.56
N PHE A 352 -4.45 13.32 9.21
CA PHE A 352 -4.28 13.24 10.64
C PHE A 352 -2.83 13.47 11.03
N ASP A 353 -2.61 14.30 12.04
CA ASP A 353 -1.37 14.27 12.83
C ASP A 353 -1.42 13.04 13.74
N ILE A 354 -0.42 12.17 13.61
CA ILE A 354 -0.23 10.92 14.36
C ILE A 354 1.07 10.92 15.17
N SER A 355 1.66 12.11 15.42
CA SER A 355 2.87 12.26 16.25
C SER A 355 2.68 11.67 17.65
N ASP A 356 1.46 11.74 18.19
CA ASP A 356 1.00 10.86 19.27
C ASP A 356 0.06 9.79 18.66
N PRO A 357 0.53 8.55 18.44
CA PRO A 357 -0.29 7.52 17.79
C PRO A 357 -1.49 7.10 18.64
N GLN A 358 -1.51 7.44 19.92
CA GLN A 358 -2.60 7.15 20.84
C GLN A 358 -3.73 8.18 20.75
N LYS A 359 -3.46 9.35 20.16
CA LYS A 359 -4.42 10.46 20.03
C LYS A 359 -4.30 11.17 18.67
N PRO A 360 -4.55 10.47 17.54
CA PRO A 360 -4.55 11.10 16.23
C PRO A 360 -5.51 12.27 16.15
N LYS A 361 -5.11 13.34 15.46
CA LYS A 361 -5.92 14.55 15.29
C LYS A 361 -6.03 14.91 13.82
N GLN A 362 -7.26 15.03 13.30
CA GLN A 362 -7.46 15.56 11.96
C GLN A 362 -6.97 17.02 11.90
N ILE A 363 -6.07 17.31 10.96
CA ILE A 363 -5.46 18.63 10.77
C ILE A 363 -5.84 19.28 9.43
N TYR A 364 -6.32 18.49 8.47
CA TYR A 364 -6.66 18.97 7.13
C TYR A 364 -7.67 18.02 6.46
N GLU A 365 -8.46 18.55 5.52
CA GLU A 365 -9.28 17.75 4.60
C GLU A 365 -9.35 18.41 3.22
N LYS A 366 -9.50 17.60 2.17
CA LYS A 366 -9.60 18.07 0.79
C LYS A 366 -10.56 17.20 -0.01
N GLN A 367 -11.45 17.84 -0.76
CA GLN A 367 -12.20 17.17 -1.81
C GLN A 367 -11.25 16.76 -2.94
N ILE A 368 -11.12 15.45 -3.17
CA ILE A 368 -10.27 14.92 -4.24
C ILE A 368 -11.09 14.69 -5.50
N GLY A 369 -12.28 14.08 -5.38
CA GLY A 369 -13.21 13.82 -6.49
C GLY A 369 -14.62 13.56 -5.98
N LYS A 370 -15.57 13.17 -6.85
CA LYS A 370 -16.91 12.75 -6.39
C LYS A 370 -16.88 11.45 -5.58
N GLN A 371 -15.91 10.60 -5.87
CA GLN A 371 -15.47 9.46 -5.09
C GLN A 371 -13.93 9.44 -5.10
N VAL A 372 -13.33 8.78 -4.13
CA VAL A 372 -11.87 8.56 -4.07
C VAL A 372 -11.60 7.21 -3.41
N ASN A 373 -10.56 6.50 -3.83
CA ASN A 373 -10.22 5.21 -3.27
C ASN A 373 -8.78 5.15 -2.76
N MET A 374 -7.81 4.84 -3.64
CA MET A 374 -6.44 4.64 -3.21
C MET A 374 -5.70 5.96 -3.05
N VAL A 375 -4.85 6.01 -2.02
CA VAL A 375 -3.89 7.07 -1.76
C VAL A 375 -2.49 6.47 -1.58
N SER A 376 -1.51 7.03 -2.30
CA SER A 376 -0.12 6.61 -2.14
C SER A 376 0.79 7.83 -2.06
N GLN A 377 1.56 7.89 -0.98
CA GLN A 377 2.52 8.97 -0.74
C GLN A 377 3.92 8.56 -1.20
N SER A 378 4.61 9.47 -1.88
CA SER A 378 6.03 9.33 -2.16
C SER A 378 6.84 9.24 -0.86
N TRP A 379 7.96 8.51 -0.87
CA TRP A 379 8.79 8.35 0.32
C TRP A 379 9.23 9.66 1.00
N ASP A 380 9.58 10.65 0.18
CA ASP A 380 10.04 11.96 0.67
C ASP A 380 8.90 12.80 1.28
N GLY A 381 7.68 12.29 1.25
CA GLY A 381 6.48 12.89 1.80
C GLY A 381 5.94 14.06 1.00
N LYS A 382 6.49 14.35 -0.19
CA LYS A 382 6.18 15.58 -0.94
C LYS A 382 5.12 15.42 -2.02
N ARG A 383 4.76 14.19 -2.38
CA ARG A 383 3.81 13.90 -3.45
C ARG A 383 2.80 12.88 -2.98
N LEU A 384 1.55 13.08 -3.38
CA LEU A 384 0.46 12.14 -3.19
C LEU A 384 -0.22 11.88 -4.52
N TYR A 385 -0.55 10.62 -4.75
CA TYR A 385 -1.30 10.17 -5.90
C TYR A 385 -2.61 9.57 -5.42
N PHE A 386 -3.67 9.78 -6.19
CA PHE A 386 -5.02 9.35 -5.86
C PHE A 386 -5.68 8.71 -7.06
N THR A 387 -6.37 7.59 -6.85
CA THR A 387 -7.26 6.98 -7.83
C THR A 387 -8.68 6.87 -7.28
N SER A 388 -9.64 6.70 -8.18
CA SER A 388 -11.06 6.87 -7.87
C SER A 388 -11.81 5.57 -7.58
N SER A 389 -11.47 4.46 -8.22
CA SER A 389 -12.30 3.25 -8.23
C SER A 389 -12.11 2.40 -6.99
N LEU A 390 -13.20 1.92 -6.38
CA LEU A 390 -13.18 0.94 -5.29
C LEU A 390 -13.46 -0.47 -5.84
N LEU A 391 -14.67 -0.67 -6.36
CA LEU A 391 -15.15 -1.93 -6.97
C LEU A 391 -16.13 -1.53 -8.07
N ALA A 392 -16.15 -2.21 -9.21
CA ALA A 392 -16.99 -1.80 -10.35
C ALA A 392 -18.48 -1.74 -10.02
N ARG A 393 -18.95 -2.58 -9.09
CA ARG A 393 -20.36 -2.64 -8.67
C ARG A 393 -20.68 -1.68 -7.52
N TRP A 394 -19.67 -1.00 -6.96
CA TRP A 394 -19.82 -0.08 -5.83
C TRP A 394 -19.45 1.36 -6.19
N ASP A 395 -18.64 1.55 -7.23
CA ASP A 395 -18.40 2.83 -7.86
C ASP A 395 -19.72 3.55 -8.16
N LYS A 396 -19.70 4.87 -7.98
CA LYS A 396 -20.81 5.73 -8.37
C LYS A 396 -21.10 5.58 -9.86
N GLN A 397 -22.32 5.93 -10.24
CA GLN A 397 -22.81 5.83 -11.60
C GLN A 397 -23.13 7.22 -12.18
N GLY A 398 -23.35 7.27 -13.49
CA GLY A 398 -23.73 8.52 -14.18
C GLY A 398 -22.68 9.62 -14.04
N ALA A 399 -23.14 10.84 -13.77
CA ALA A 399 -22.28 12.03 -13.71
C ALA A 399 -21.29 12.02 -12.54
N ASP A 400 -21.53 11.23 -11.50
CA ASP A 400 -20.63 11.11 -10.33
C ASP A 400 -19.60 9.99 -10.47
N ASN A 401 -19.63 9.21 -11.57
CA ASN A 401 -18.68 8.13 -11.87
C ASN A 401 -17.36 8.67 -12.45
N GLU A 402 -16.70 9.57 -11.73
CA GLU A 402 -15.39 10.09 -12.12
C GLU A 402 -14.34 8.97 -12.05
N GLN A 403 -13.56 8.80 -13.13
CA GLN A 403 -12.45 7.84 -13.18
C GLN A 403 -11.14 8.58 -13.44
N PHE A 404 -10.25 8.64 -12.44
CA PHE A 404 -9.05 9.49 -12.51
C PHE A 404 -7.80 8.90 -11.85
N LEU A 405 -6.64 9.39 -12.30
CA LEU A 405 -5.43 9.46 -11.49
C LEU A 405 -5.09 10.94 -11.27
N ARG A 406 -4.99 11.38 -10.01
CA ARG A 406 -4.63 12.76 -9.67
C ARG A 406 -3.33 12.79 -8.87
N GLY A 407 -2.42 13.67 -9.25
CA GLY A 407 -1.18 13.93 -8.52
C GLY A 407 -1.28 15.25 -7.78
N TYR A 408 -0.79 15.28 -6.54
CA TYR A 408 -0.72 16.48 -5.70
C TYR A 408 0.67 16.62 -5.09
N ALA A 409 1.15 17.86 -4.96
CA ALA A 409 2.25 18.19 -4.07
C ALA A 409 1.73 18.43 -2.64
N TRP A 410 2.49 17.97 -1.65
CA TRP A 410 2.23 18.17 -0.23
C TRP A 410 3.36 18.96 0.42
N ASP A 411 3.03 20.09 1.03
CA ASP A 411 3.99 20.98 1.71
C ASP A 411 3.91 20.90 3.25
N GLY A 412 3.16 19.92 3.77
CA GLY A 412 2.88 19.79 5.20
C GLY A 412 1.63 20.55 5.66
N LYS A 413 0.96 21.30 4.77
CA LYS A 413 -0.23 22.09 5.10
C LYS A 413 -1.38 21.88 4.11
N GLU A 414 -1.09 21.86 2.82
CA GLU A 414 -2.11 21.75 1.79
C GLU A 414 -1.72 20.83 0.62
N LEU A 415 -2.73 20.17 0.05
CA LEU A 415 -2.60 19.39 -1.19
C LEU A 415 -2.77 20.32 -2.39
N LYS A 416 -1.67 20.55 -3.12
CA LYS A 416 -1.62 21.38 -4.33
C LYS A 416 -1.71 20.51 -5.57
N PRO A 417 -2.73 20.68 -6.44
CA PRO A 417 -2.83 19.90 -7.68
C PRO A 417 -1.56 20.01 -8.53
N ALA A 418 -1.06 18.88 -9.02
CA ALA A 418 0.10 18.79 -9.90
C ALA A 418 -0.30 18.33 -11.31
N PHE A 419 -1.13 17.29 -11.40
CA PHE A 419 -1.74 16.85 -12.66
C PHE A 419 -3.09 16.14 -12.39
N ASP A 420 -3.91 16.04 -13.43
CA ASP A 420 -5.18 15.32 -13.42
C ASP A 420 -5.30 14.52 -14.73
N LEU A 421 -5.48 13.20 -14.62
CA LEU A 421 -5.70 12.31 -15.74
C LEU A 421 -7.11 11.73 -15.67
N ASP A 422 -7.94 12.06 -16.65
CA ASP A 422 -9.27 11.48 -16.84
C ASP A 422 -9.15 10.14 -17.58
N PHE A 423 -9.28 9.04 -16.85
CA PHE A 423 -9.19 7.68 -17.39
C PHE A 423 -10.38 7.32 -18.29
N THR A 424 -11.52 7.99 -18.13
CA THR A 424 -12.68 7.83 -19.02
C THR A 424 -12.42 8.48 -20.38
N ALA A 425 -11.96 9.74 -20.38
CA ALA A 425 -11.61 10.45 -21.61
C ALA A 425 -10.45 9.77 -22.36
N LEU A 426 -9.48 9.21 -21.64
CA LEU A 426 -8.37 8.43 -22.19
C LEU A 426 -8.75 7.00 -22.58
N LYS A 427 -9.98 6.56 -22.27
CA LYS A 427 -10.50 5.21 -22.56
C LYS A 427 -9.68 4.08 -21.93
N LEU A 428 -9.21 4.29 -20.70
CA LEU A 428 -8.33 3.36 -19.99
C LEU A 428 -9.10 2.40 -19.09
N GLY A 429 -10.21 2.83 -18.50
CA GLY A 429 -11.03 2.04 -17.58
C GLY A 429 -11.14 2.70 -16.20
N ARG A 430 -11.27 1.89 -15.15
CA ARG A 430 -11.41 2.32 -13.76
C ARG A 430 -10.08 2.12 -13.02
N PRO A 431 -9.31 3.18 -12.71
CA PRO A 431 -8.03 3.05 -12.02
C PRO A 431 -8.23 2.68 -10.55
N HIS A 432 -7.51 1.66 -10.08
CA HIS A 432 -7.56 1.18 -8.70
C HIS A 432 -6.19 1.29 -8.02
N HIS A 433 -5.40 0.22 -7.93
CA HIS A 433 -4.15 0.26 -7.15
C HIS A 433 -3.01 0.97 -7.89
N MET A 434 -2.25 1.76 -7.13
CA MET A 434 -1.04 2.47 -7.59
C MET A 434 0.20 1.85 -6.98
N LEU A 435 1.24 1.70 -7.79
CA LEU A 435 2.54 1.15 -7.38
C LEU A 435 3.66 1.95 -8.03
N PHE A 436 4.70 2.31 -7.28
CA PHE A 436 5.78 3.16 -7.80
C PHE A 436 6.91 2.40 -8.50
N GLY A 437 7.36 2.93 -9.65
CA GLY A 437 8.45 2.39 -10.47
C GLY A 437 9.59 3.38 -10.67
N SER A 438 10.77 2.87 -11.00
CA SER A 438 11.95 3.67 -11.33
C SER A 438 12.97 2.85 -12.13
N THR A 439 13.77 3.52 -12.95
CA THR A 439 14.97 2.93 -13.57
C THR A 439 16.12 2.77 -12.58
N LYS A 440 16.02 3.38 -11.39
CA LYS A 440 17.06 3.36 -10.35
C LYS A 440 16.58 2.57 -9.14
N ILE A 441 16.92 1.29 -9.09
CA ILE A 441 16.56 0.40 -7.98
C ILE A 441 17.82 0.10 -7.14
N GLY A 442 17.74 0.44 -5.85
CA GLY A 442 18.75 0.17 -4.84
C GLY A 442 18.46 -1.09 -4.01
N ALA A 443 19.29 -1.34 -3.00
CA ALA A 443 19.15 -2.51 -2.12
C ALA A 443 17.95 -2.43 -1.16
N ASN A 444 17.44 -3.59 -0.74
CA ASN A 444 16.30 -3.77 0.16
C ASN A 444 16.60 -3.18 1.57
N ARG A 445 15.57 -2.70 2.28
CA ARG A 445 15.74 -2.02 3.60
C ARG A 445 16.49 -2.86 4.62
N THR A 446 16.16 -4.15 4.72
CA THR A 446 16.70 -5.04 5.76
C THR A 446 18.20 -5.27 5.62
N THR A 447 18.78 -5.03 4.44
CA THR A 447 20.24 -5.10 4.24
C THR A 447 20.98 -3.86 4.75
N ILE A 448 20.27 -2.77 5.02
CA ILE A 448 20.85 -1.50 5.49
C ILE A 448 20.89 -1.43 7.02
N ALA A 449 19.94 -2.07 7.70
CA ALA A 449 19.85 -2.06 9.16
C ALA A 449 20.92 -2.93 9.87
N SER A 450 21.77 -3.62 9.10
CA SER A 450 22.82 -4.51 9.61
C SER A 450 24.21 -3.86 9.75
N ASN A 451 24.34 -2.54 9.63
CA ASN A 451 25.60 -1.81 9.81
C ASN A 451 25.54 -0.82 10.97
#